data_AF-A0A355DAM0-F1
#
_entry.id   AF-A0A355DAM0-F1
#
_cell.length_a   1.000
_cell.length_b   1.000
_cell.length_c   1.000
_cell.angle_alpha   90.00
_cell.angle_beta   90.00
_cell.angle_gamma   90.00
#
_symmetry.space_group_name_H-M   'P 1'
#
loop_
_entity.id
_entity.type
_entity.pdbx_description
1 polymer ?
#
loop_
_entity_poly.entity_id
_entity_poly.type
_entity_poly.pdbx_seq_one_letter_code
_entity_poly.pdbx_strand_id
1 'polypeptide(L)' 'GVSSTQTLGLNPEIVIKLLKHILKSNRVITFDICEVAPRFDKDNITSNLAGVIIFSIVNTLCKLQNLQHNFLT' A
#
# COMPACT_ATOMS: atom_id res chain seq x y z
N GLY A 1 -8.09 1.63 -12.40
CA GLY A 1 -8.04 0.28 -12.95
C GLY A 1 -6.60 0.00 -13.27
N VAL A 2 -6.36 -1.14 -13.90
CA VAL A 2 -5.03 -1.59 -14.32
C VAL A 2 -5.03 -1.89 -15.81
N SER A 3 -3.86 -2.04 -16.42
CA SER A 3 -3.74 -2.36 -17.85
C SER A 3 -4.31 -3.73 -18.21
N SER A 4 -4.23 -4.69 -17.27
CA SER A 4 -4.71 -6.08 -17.41
C SER A 4 -5.43 -6.51 -16.14
N THR A 5 -6.77 -6.53 -16.16
CA THR A 5 -7.58 -6.89 -15.00
C THR A 5 -7.56 -8.39 -14.74
N GLN A 6 -7.44 -8.80 -13.48
CA GLN A 6 -7.38 -10.20 -13.09
C GLN A 6 -8.60 -10.62 -12.26
N THR A 7 -9.33 -11.63 -12.73
CA THR A 7 -10.60 -12.08 -12.13
C THR A 7 -10.42 -12.77 -10.78
N LEU A 8 -9.31 -13.48 -10.58
CA LEU A 8 -8.93 -14.14 -9.32
C LEU A 8 -7.72 -13.44 -8.71
N GLY A 9 -7.91 -12.16 -8.37
CA GLY A 9 -6.89 -11.34 -7.71
C GLY A 9 -6.78 -11.61 -6.20
N LEU A 10 -5.89 -10.85 -5.55
CA LEU A 10 -5.73 -10.89 -4.09
C LEU A 10 -6.70 -9.91 -3.42
N ASN A 11 -7.24 -10.30 -2.27
CA ASN A 11 -7.98 -9.38 -1.42
C ASN A 11 -7.03 -8.28 -0.88
N PRO A 12 -7.35 -6.98 -1.06
CA PRO A 12 -6.54 -5.86 -0.57
C PRO A 12 -6.11 -5.94 0.90
N GLU A 13 -6.96 -6.44 1.79
CA GLU A 13 -6.62 -6.57 3.21
C GLU A 13 -5.50 -7.59 3.44
N ILE A 14 -5.49 -8.67 2.67
CA ILE A 14 -4.43 -9.70 2.72
C ILE A 14 -3.13 -9.08 2.22
N VAL A 15 -3.17 -8.33 1.12
CA VAL A 15 -2.01 -7.62 0.57
C VAL A 15 -1.39 -6.68 1.61
N ILE A 16 -2.19 -5.87 2.30
CA ILE A 16 -1.71 -4.98 3.36
C ILE A 16 -1.05 -5.77 4.50
N LYS A 17 -1.62 -6.91 4.92
CA LYS A 17 -1.01 -7.77 5.96
C LYS A 17 0.33 -8.33 5.52
N LEU A 18 0.44 -8.79 4.27
CA LEU A 18 1.69 -9.31 3.70
C LEU A 18 2.76 -8.22 3.60
N LEU A 19 2.41 -7.02 3.10
CA LEU A 19 3.34 -5.88 3.04
C LEU A 19 3.89 -5.53 4.42
N LYS A 20 3.03 -5.44 5.44
CA LYS A 20 3.46 -5.19 6.84
C LYS A 20 4.37 -6.29 7.37
N HIS A 21 4.12 -7.55 7.02
CA HIS A 21 5.00 -8.66 7.40
C HIS A 21 6.37 -8.54 6.75
N ILE A 22 6.42 -8.23 5.44
CA ILE A 22 7.68 -8.03 4.70
C ILE A 22 8.48 -6.86 5.28
N LEU A 23 7.84 -5.72 5.58
CA LEU A 23 8.50 -4.54 6.15
C LEU A 23 9.14 -4.82 7.53
N LYS A 24 8.50 -5.66 8.37
CA LYS A 24 9.04 -6.06 9.68
C LYS A 24 10.36 -6.83 9.60
N SER A 25 10.75 -7.33 8.44
CA SER A 25 12.05 -7.98 8.25
C SER A 25 13.24 -7.03 8.40
N ASN A 26 13.03 -5.71 8.34
CA ASN A 26 14.07 -4.68 8.29
C ASN A 26 15.08 -4.86 7.14
N ARG A 27 14.71 -5.60 6.08
CA ARG A 27 15.55 -5.82 4.88
C ARG A 27 15.08 -5.03 3.65
N VAL A 28 13.91 -4.40 3.72
CA VAL A 28 13.33 -3.64 2.59
C VAL A 28 14.03 -2.29 2.48
N ILE A 29 14.58 -2.00 1.30
CA ILE A 29 15.26 -0.73 1.00
C ILE A 29 14.34 0.20 0.19
N THR A 30 13.58 -0.34 -0.76
CA THR A 30 12.69 0.41 -1.65
C THR A 30 11.42 -0.38 -1.96
N PHE A 31 10.40 0.30 -2.48
CA PHE A 31 9.18 -0.32 -3.02
C PHE A 31 8.66 0.52 -4.21
N ASP A 32 8.02 -0.15 -5.16
CA ASP A 32 7.38 0.49 -6.31
C ASP A 32 5.89 0.12 -6.37
N ILE A 33 5.07 1.04 -6.86
CA ILE A 33 3.66 0.81 -7.21
C ILE A 33 3.55 0.87 -8.72
N CYS A 34 3.24 -0.25 -9.35
CA CYS A 34 3.15 -0.40 -10.80
C CYS A 34 1.69 -0.61 -11.25
N GLU A 35 1.47 -0.52 -12.56
CA GLU A 35 0.21 -0.91 -13.24
C GLU A 35 -1.04 -0.09 -12.88
N VAL A 36 -0.94 0.97 -12.09
CA VAL A 36 -2.07 1.91 -11.90
C VAL A 36 -2.34 2.64 -13.21
N ALA A 37 -3.53 2.44 -13.77
CA ALA A 37 -3.97 3.06 -15.01
C ALA A 37 -5.25 3.90 -14.77
N PRO A 38 -5.12 5.22 -14.51
CA PRO A 38 -6.25 6.11 -14.22
C PRO A 38 -7.30 6.13 -15.34
N ARG A 39 -6.87 6.02 -16.60
CA ARG A 39 -7.76 5.93 -17.78
C ARG A 39 -8.75 4.75 -17.73
N PHE A 40 -8.42 3.69 -16.99
CA PHE A 40 -9.26 2.51 -16.80
C PHE A 40 -9.82 2.44 -15.37
N ASP A 41 -9.74 3.54 -14.60
CA ASP A 41 -10.25 3.60 -13.24
C ASP A 41 -11.68 4.09 -13.20
N LYS A 42 -12.55 3.26 -12.62
CA LYS A 42 -13.92 3.65 -12.33
C LYS A 42 -13.92 4.30 -10.95
N ASP A 43 -14.42 5.54 -10.88
CA ASP A 43 -14.60 6.29 -9.64
C ASP A 43 -13.35 6.36 -8.75
N ASN A 44 -12.16 6.38 -9.37
CA ASN A 44 -10.85 6.41 -8.71
C ASN A 44 -10.59 5.25 -7.73
N ILE A 45 -11.33 4.14 -7.81
CA ILE A 45 -11.25 3.04 -6.84
C ILE A 45 -9.82 2.48 -6.76
N THR A 46 -9.16 2.27 -7.89
CA THR A 46 -7.79 1.72 -7.93
C THR A 46 -6.77 2.74 -7.44
N SER A 47 -6.94 4.00 -7.82
CA SER A 47 -6.06 5.09 -7.40
C SER A 47 -6.15 5.33 -5.90
N ASN A 48 -7.36 5.29 -5.34
CA ASN A 48 -7.61 5.35 -3.90
C ASN A 48 -6.99 4.14 -3.19
N LEU A 49 -7.15 2.94 -3.74
CA LEU A 49 -6.52 1.74 -3.18
C LEU A 49 -5.00 1.84 -3.17
N ALA A 50 -4.37 2.34 -4.24
CA ALA A 50 -2.93 2.60 -4.28
C ALA A 50 -2.51 3.61 -3.19
N GLY A 51 -3.29 4.69 -3.02
CA GLY A 51 -3.09 5.65 -1.93
C GLY A 51 -3.16 5.02 -0.54
N VAL A 52 -4.15 4.16 -0.30
CA VAL A 52 -4.30 3.40 0.96
C VAL A 52 -3.09 2.49 1.20
N ILE A 53 -2.58 1.81 0.16
CA ILE A 53 -1.39 0.95 0.26
C ILE A 53 -0.16 1.78 0.64
N ILE A 54 0.09 2.88 -0.07
CA ILE A 54 1.22 3.80 0.22
C ILE A 54 1.12 4.31 1.65
N PHE A 55 -0.06 4.80 2.05
CA PHE A 55 -0.30 5.28 3.41
C PHE A 55 -0.05 4.20 4.46
N SER A 56 -0.47 2.95 4.20
CA SER A 56 -0.22 1.83 5.10
C SER A 56 1.27 1.51 5.25
N ILE A 57 2.02 1.52 4.14
CA ILE A 57 3.47 1.31 4.10
C ILE A 57 4.18 2.41 4.90
N VAL A 58 3.91 3.68 4.57
CA VAL A 58 4.52 4.84 5.23
C VAL A 58 4.25 4.84 6.73
N ASN A 59 3.01 4.63 7.17
CA ASN A 59 2.70 4.55 8.59
C ASN A 59 3.40 3.38 9.30
N THR A 60 3.50 2.23 8.61
CA THR A 60 4.21 1.08 9.16
C THR A 60 5.70 1.39 9.33
N LEU A 61 6.32 2.04 8.34
CA LEU A 61 7.71 2.51 8.41
C LEU A 61 7.89 3.54 9.53
N CYS A 62 7.03 4.55 9.64
CA CYS A 62 7.08 5.54 10.72
C CYS A 62 7.02 4.86 12.09
N LYS A 63 6.15 3.86 12.26
CA LYS A 63 6.09 3.09 13.51
C LYS A 63 7.37 2.29 13.78
N LEU A 64 7.91 1.60 12.78
CA LEU A 64 9.14 0.80 12.92
C LEU A 64 10.37 1.68 13.21
N GLN A 65 10.39 2.91 12.71
CA GLN A 65 11.47 3.89 12.89
C GLN A 65 11.23 4.87 14.05
N ASN A 66 10.17 4.68 14.84
CA ASN A 66 9.79 5.58 15.95
C ASN A 66 9.55 7.05 15.53
N LEU A 67 9.04 7.27 14.31
CA LEU A 67 8.68 8.58 13.74
C LEU A 67 7.18 8.90 13.87
N GLN A 68 6.42 8.08 14.60
CA GLN A 68 4.98 8.31 14.78
C GLN A 68 4.73 9.54 15.65
N HIS A 69 3.82 10.43 15.22
CA HIS A 69 3.42 11.59 16.00
C HIS A 69 2.32 11.18 16.99
N ASN A 70 2.60 11.31 18.30
CA ASN A 70 1.56 11.20 19.31
C ASN A 70 0.81 12.53 19.37
N PHE A 71 -0.45 12.56 18.94
CA PHE A 71 -1.33 13.74 19.07
C PHE A 71 -1.78 14.00 20.53
N LEU A 72 -0.95 13.65 21.50
CA LEU A 72 -1.17 13.85 22.94
C LEU A 72 -0.09 14.79 23.49
N THR A 73 -0.06 16.01 22.96
CA THR A 73 0.56 17.22 23.54
C THR A 73 -0.22 18.41 23.06
#